data_AF-A0A956H1W6-F1
#
_entry.id   AF-A0A956H1W6-F1
#
_cell.length_a   1.000
_cell.length_b   1.000
_cell.length_c   1.000
_cell.angle_alpha   90.00
_cell.angle_beta   90.00
_cell.angle_gamma   90.00
#
_symmetry.space_group_name_H-M   'P 1'
#
loop_
_entity.id
_entity.type
_entity.pdbx_description
1 polymer ?
#
loop_
_entity_poly.entity_id
_entity_poly.type
_entity_poly.pdbx_seq_one_letter_code
_entity_poly.pdbx_strand_id
1 'polypeptide(L)'
;MLPSSVHYFAKLTGTKAAIDAAGFMRKHGGTFRWGTRPEPWRFTFEEGQARPGETYAYQVERARFDKLMLDAARDAGAEIRQPCNVTGLIEEQGRVVGVRYRSQDEAEHELRARYVIDSTGHGSRMARAVGQRQYSEVFRNVAGYGYWRHPEPVTRENVGDILCEAFDEGWAWHIPLSPTLVSIGVVVDSRHAGRFSGDAREAVDFFLQRCPMIRGALAKARPIGDGCRQADGCASKLSCAEGSCIYAGTRVRKDYSYTNSRFWIPGLALIGDAACFIDPVFSSGIHLAQHAALQVTRAINTTLAGAASERRCFEEFERRYRLEYLFFCTFLRAFYQMNQSEEHYFWQASRLLAGVGNDRESFVRLVSGGATRGALVHDDSGLKLEEALVDRATLLNRIPLAGERINAVLADKLKLPLYSDGLSCSEYDLEWFEPGRGRQLVAGVLRAGLSGTEKIAAFVQRRS
;
A
#
# COMPACT_ATOMS: atom_id res chain seq x y z
N MET A 1 5.12 -0.58 8.46
CA MET A 1 4.91 0.53 7.49
C MET A 1 6.18 0.76 6.68
N LEU A 2 6.14 1.67 5.70
CA LEU A 2 7.31 2.14 4.94
C LEU A 2 7.63 3.61 5.28
N PRO A 3 8.87 4.08 5.05
CA PRO A 3 9.27 5.47 5.24
C PRO A 3 8.36 6.49 4.53
N SER A 4 7.91 6.20 3.30
CA SER A 4 6.94 7.04 2.58
C SER A 4 5.67 7.31 3.41
N SER A 5 5.13 6.30 4.08
CA SER A 5 3.95 6.44 4.95
C SER A 5 4.17 7.43 6.11
N VAL A 6 5.38 7.47 6.66
CA VAL A 6 5.71 8.27 7.86
C VAL A 6 6.21 9.67 7.47
N HIS A 7 7.08 9.75 6.47
CA HIS A 7 7.81 10.98 6.16
C HIS A 7 7.18 11.77 5.01
N TYR A 8 6.25 11.18 4.26
CA TYR A 8 5.47 11.88 3.25
C TYR A 8 4.00 11.98 3.65
N PHE A 9 3.29 10.86 3.68
CA PHE A 9 1.83 10.87 3.86
C PHE A 9 1.44 11.43 5.23
N ALA A 10 2.08 10.99 6.31
CA ALA A 10 1.76 11.52 7.63
C ALA A 10 2.12 13.01 7.82
N LYS A 11 3.13 13.54 7.10
CA LYS A 11 3.39 14.98 7.08
C LYS A 11 2.27 15.71 6.33
N LEU A 12 1.91 15.20 5.15
CA LEU A 12 0.87 15.77 4.30
C LEU A 12 -0.49 15.83 5.00
N THR A 13 -0.83 14.79 5.77
CA THR A 13 -2.11 14.72 6.51
C THR A 13 -2.04 15.33 7.91
N GLY A 14 -0.90 15.89 8.33
CA GLY A 14 -0.71 16.43 9.68
C GLY A 14 -0.69 15.38 10.81
N THR A 15 -0.65 14.09 10.49
CA THR A 15 -0.72 13.00 11.49
C THR A 15 0.64 12.56 12.03
N LYS A 16 1.74 13.10 11.50
CA LYS A 16 3.10 12.67 11.87
C LYS A 16 3.36 12.79 13.38
N ALA A 17 3.02 13.91 14.00
CA ALA A 17 3.26 14.12 15.43
C ALA A 17 2.51 13.09 16.30
N ALA A 18 1.26 12.80 15.95
CA ALA A 18 0.46 11.79 16.64
C ALA A 18 1.04 10.38 16.48
N ILE A 19 1.48 10.01 15.27
CA ILE A 19 2.13 8.72 15.00
C ILE A 19 3.45 8.59 15.78
N ASP A 20 4.27 9.65 15.79
CA ASP A 20 5.55 9.65 16.51
C ASP A 20 5.34 9.48 18.03
N ALA A 21 4.28 10.08 18.59
CA ALA A 21 3.91 9.99 19.99
C ALA A 21 3.19 8.68 20.37
N ALA A 22 2.76 7.88 19.39
CA ALA A 22 1.98 6.66 19.64
C ALA A 22 2.80 5.50 20.23
N GLY A 23 4.13 5.63 20.36
CA GLY A 23 4.98 4.60 20.99
C GLY A 23 5.08 3.30 20.18
N PHE A 24 4.93 3.37 18.85
CA PHE A 24 5.16 2.24 17.96
C PHE A 24 6.65 1.89 17.86
N MET A 25 6.96 0.60 17.67
CA MET A 25 8.34 0.15 17.46
C MET A 25 8.90 0.75 16.17
N ARG A 26 10.06 1.40 16.25
CA ARG A 26 10.74 1.96 15.08
C ARG A 26 11.35 0.83 14.23
N LYS A 27 11.09 0.88 12.94
CA LYS A 27 11.63 0.01 11.89
C LYS A 27 12.67 0.79 11.11
N HIS A 28 13.94 0.39 11.19
CA HIS A 28 15.05 1.00 10.47
C HIS A 28 15.34 0.31 9.13
N GLY A 29 14.80 -0.89 8.92
CA GLY A 29 14.92 -1.64 7.68
C GLY A 29 14.31 -3.02 7.77
N GLY A 30 15.04 -4.04 7.34
CA GLY A 30 14.62 -5.44 7.36
C GLY A 30 15.79 -6.41 7.27
N THR A 31 15.58 -7.60 7.80
CA THR A 31 16.49 -8.74 7.69
C THR A 31 15.82 -9.81 6.85
N PHE A 32 16.56 -10.33 5.89
CA PHE A 32 16.13 -11.41 5.02
C PHE A 32 17.09 -12.58 5.15
N ARG A 33 16.55 -13.76 5.46
CA ARG A 33 17.21 -15.03 5.14
C ARG A 33 16.56 -15.55 3.87
N TRP A 34 17.11 -15.14 2.74
CA TRP A 34 16.50 -15.27 1.43
C TRP A 34 17.58 -15.30 0.34
N GLY A 35 17.40 -16.16 -0.66
CA GLY A 35 18.39 -16.36 -1.73
C GLY A 35 19.06 -17.72 -1.62
N THR A 36 20.07 -17.93 -2.47
CA THR A 36 20.81 -19.21 -2.50
C THR A 36 21.80 -19.35 -1.35
N ARG A 37 22.16 -18.23 -0.70
CA ARG A 37 23.02 -18.21 0.48
C ARG A 37 22.22 -18.40 1.77
N PRO A 38 22.67 -19.26 2.68
CA PRO A 38 21.97 -19.51 3.94
C PRO A 38 22.11 -18.37 4.96
N GLU A 39 23.12 -17.50 4.82
CA GLU A 39 23.35 -16.38 5.72
C GLU A 39 22.31 -15.28 5.56
N PRO A 40 21.74 -14.75 6.66
CA PRO A 40 20.83 -13.63 6.58
C PRO A 40 21.58 -12.35 6.18
N TRP A 41 20.94 -11.55 5.33
CA TRP A 41 21.40 -10.21 4.98
C TRP A 41 20.42 -9.17 5.52
N ARG A 42 20.94 -8.00 5.89
CA ARG A 42 20.16 -6.86 6.39
C ARG A 42 20.21 -5.75 5.37
N PHE A 43 19.15 -4.95 5.29
CA PHE A 43 19.16 -3.63 4.68
C PHE A 43 18.64 -2.59 5.68
N THR A 44 19.09 -1.35 5.53
CA THR A 44 18.57 -0.19 6.27
C THR A 44 17.97 0.81 5.29
N PHE A 45 16.94 1.56 5.70
CA PHE A 45 16.33 2.57 4.84
C PHE A 45 17.27 3.76 4.54
N GLU A 46 18.34 3.92 5.33
CA GLU A 46 19.39 4.91 5.08
C GLU A 46 20.13 4.65 3.77
N GLU A 47 20.29 3.39 3.37
CA GLU A 47 20.97 3.00 2.11
C GLU A 47 20.23 3.43 0.84
N GLY A 48 18.94 3.80 0.92
CA GLY A 48 18.10 4.13 -0.25
C GLY A 48 18.01 5.61 -0.60
N GLN A 49 19.01 6.41 -0.22
CA GLN A 49 19.01 7.88 -0.34
C GLN A 49 17.81 8.57 0.32
N ALA A 50 17.31 8.02 1.44
CA ALA A 50 16.35 8.75 2.25
C ALA A 50 16.99 10.07 2.73
N ARG A 51 16.19 11.15 2.80
CA ARG A 51 16.67 12.42 3.36
C ARG A 51 17.16 12.17 4.80
N PRO A 52 18.24 12.84 5.26
CA PRO A 52 18.69 12.72 6.65
C PRO A 52 17.52 12.91 7.64
N GLY A 53 17.32 11.94 8.54
CA GLY A 53 16.20 11.93 9.49
C GLY A 53 14.89 11.30 8.99
N GLU A 54 14.83 10.86 7.73
CA GLU A 54 13.70 10.12 7.12
C GLU A 54 14.01 8.62 6.89
N THR A 55 14.93 8.08 7.68
CA THR A 55 15.54 6.74 7.51
C THR A 55 14.85 5.65 8.34
N TYR A 56 13.56 5.82 8.68
CA TYR A 56 12.81 4.83 9.45
C TYR A 56 11.32 4.80 9.09
N ALA A 57 10.64 3.77 9.59
CA ALA A 57 9.20 3.62 9.61
C ALA A 57 8.77 3.08 10.99
N TYR A 58 7.52 2.65 11.09
CA TYR A 58 6.98 2.03 12.30
C TYR A 58 6.42 0.63 12.03
N GLN A 59 6.61 -0.27 13.00
CA GLN A 59 5.80 -1.48 13.17
C GLN A 59 4.60 -1.09 14.02
N VAL A 60 3.40 -1.30 13.49
CA VAL A 60 2.18 -0.75 14.10
C VAL A 60 1.18 -1.84 14.44
N GLU A 61 0.60 -1.73 15.63
CA GLU A 61 -0.65 -2.41 15.96
C GLU A 61 -1.77 -1.75 15.15
N ARG A 62 -2.29 -2.45 14.14
CA ARG A 62 -3.28 -1.89 13.18
C ARG A 62 -4.51 -1.30 13.86
N ALA A 63 -5.03 -1.91 14.93
CA ALA A 63 -6.17 -1.36 15.66
C ALA A 63 -5.89 0.04 16.23
N ARG A 64 -4.68 0.28 16.76
CA ARG A 64 -4.26 1.58 17.31
C ARG A 64 -3.98 2.57 16.19
N PHE A 65 -3.28 2.14 15.14
CA PHE A 65 -2.93 2.99 14.01
C PHE A 65 -4.18 3.44 13.22
N ASP A 66 -5.07 2.51 12.89
CA ASP A 66 -6.28 2.81 12.11
C ASP A 66 -7.21 3.73 12.90
N LYS A 67 -7.36 3.52 14.22
CA LYS A 67 -8.09 4.45 15.09
C LYS A 67 -7.46 5.85 15.09
N LEU A 68 -6.13 5.94 15.25
CA LEU A 68 -5.42 7.22 15.23
C LEU A 68 -5.69 7.97 13.92
N MET A 69 -5.63 7.28 12.79
CA MET A 69 -5.92 7.89 11.48
C MET A 69 -7.39 8.33 11.35
N LEU A 70 -8.33 7.56 11.90
CA LEU A 70 -9.75 7.90 11.89
C LEU A 70 -10.06 9.10 12.79
N ASP A 71 -9.44 9.17 13.96
CA ASP A 71 -9.56 10.31 14.88
C ASP A 71 -8.97 11.57 14.24
N ALA A 72 -7.79 11.47 13.60
CA ALA A 72 -7.22 12.59 12.87
C ALA A 72 -8.10 13.07 11.70
N ALA A 73 -8.78 12.16 11.00
CA ALA A 73 -9.74 12.54 9.97
C ALA A 73 -10.94 13.31 10.57
N ARG A 74 -11.43 12.87 11.74
CA ARG A 74 -12.48 13.58 12.49
C ARG A 74 -12.02 14.98 12.91
N ASP A 75 -10.81 15.10 13.44
CA ASP A 75 -10.24 16.38 13.87
C ASP A 75 -10.01 17.34 12.68
N ALA A 76 -9.73 16.80 11.49
CA ALA A 76 -9.67 17.56 10.24
C ALA A 76 -11.04 17.97 9.68
N GLY A 77 -12.14 17.55 10.32
CA GLY A 77 -13.52 17.93 9.98
C GLY A 77 -14.31 16.88 9.20
N ALA A 78 -13.81 15.66 9.04
CA ALA A 78 -14.59 14.58 8.44
C ALA A 78 -15.69 14.09 9.38
N GLU A 79 -16.90 13.91 8.86
CA GLU A 79 -17.98 13.28 9.60
C GLU A 79 -17.76 11.75 9.66
N ILE A 80 -17.56 11.21 10.86
CA ILE A 80 -17.32 9.78 11.09
C ILE A 80 -18.53 9.17 11.80
N ARG A 81 -19.20 8.22 11.14
CA ARG A 81 -20.36 7.47 11.70
C ARG A 81 -20.00 6.01 11.97
N GLN A 82 -20.11 5.58 13.22
CA GLN A 82 -19.89 4.19 13.63
C GLN A 82 -20.89 3.78 14.73
N PRO A 83 -21.46 2.57 14.71
CA PRO A 83 -21.36 1.58 13.63
C PRO A 83 -22.32 1.91 12.47
N CYS A 84 -21.81 1.91 11.24
CA CYS A 84 -22.59 2.10 10.02
C CYS A 84 -22.04 1.17 8.92
N ASN A 85 -22.87 0.25 8.44
CA ASN A 85 -22.47 -0.74 7.43
C ASN A 85 -23.11 -0.42 6.07
N VAL A 86 -22.30 -0.07 5.07
CA VAL A 86 -22.78 0.19 3.71
C VAL A 86 -23.31 -1.11 3.07
N THR A 87 -24.55 -1.08 2.61
CA THR A 87 -25.27 -2.23 2.04
C THR A 87 -25.41 -2.16 0.52
N GLY A 88 -25.33 -0.99 -0.08
CA GLY A 88 -25.46 -0.83 -1.53
C GLY A 88 -25.10 0.56 -2.05
N LEU A 89 -25.00 0.68 -3.37
CA LEU A 89 -24.82 1.95 -4.09
C LEU A 89 -26.18 2.52 -4.49
N ILE A 90 -26.25 3.84 -4.63
CA ILE A 90 -27.35 4.55 -5.27
C ILE A 90 -26.86 5.03 -6.63
N GLU A 91 -27.56 4.67 -7.70
CA GLU A 91 -27.18 4.95 -9.08
C GLU A 91 -28.28 5.71 -9.81
N GLU A 92 -27.91 6.76 -10.52
CA GLU A 92 -28.80 7.56 -11.36
C GLU A 92 -28.12 7.86 -12.69
N GLN A 93 -28.82 7.57 -13.80
CA GLN A 93 -28.35 7.86 -15.15
C GLN A 93 -26.92 7.33 -15.43
N GLY A 94 -26.58 6.15 -14.88
CA GLY A 94 -25.26 5.54 -15.04
C GLY A 94 -24.14 6.14 -14.19
N ARG A 95 -24.47 6.99 -13.20
CA ARG A 95 -23.54 7.56 -12.22
C ARG A 95 -23.89 7.08 -10.82
N VAL A 96 -22.87 6.77 -10.02
CA VAL A 96 -23.04 6.55 -8.57
C VAL A 96 -23.20 7.90 -7.86
N VAL A 97 -24.29 8.05 -7.11
CA VAL A 97 -24.70 9.32 -6.46
C VAL A 97 -24.89 9.18 -4.95
N GLY A 98 -24.50 8.05 -4.38
CA GLY A 98 -24.62 7.80 -2.95
C GLY A 98 -24.52 6.34 -2.55
N VAL A 99 -24.84 6.09 -1.29
CA VAL A 99 -24.84 4.76 -0.68
C VAL A 99 -26.09 4.54 0.17
N ARG A 100 -26.51 3.28 0.27
CA ARG A 100 -27.39 2.78 1.32
C ARG A 100 -26.56 2.17 2.43
N TYR A 101 -26.92 2.40 3.68
CA TYR A 101 -26.22 1.85 4.84
C TYR A 101 -27.19 1.50 5.98
N ARG A 102 -26.77 0.58 6.86
CA ARG A 102 -27.46 0.27 8.11
C ARG A 102 -26.73 0.84 9.32
N SER A 103 -27.46 1.49 10.22
CA SER A 103 -26.95 1.98 11.51
C SER A 103 -27.06 0.92 12.61
N GLN A 104 -26.66 1.29 13.84
CA GLN A 104 -26.68 0.41 15.02
C GLN A 104 -28.06 -0.18 15.34
N ASP A 105 -29.14 0.54 15.01
CA ASP A 105 -30.53 0.13 15.17
C ASP A 105 -31.05 -0.75 14.02
N GLU A 106 -30.16 -1.19 13.11
CA GLU A 106 -30.46 -1.96 11.90
C GLU A 106 -31.38 -1.26 10.88
N ALA A 107 -31.71 0.01 11.08
CA ALA A 107 -32.47 0.81 10.13
C ALA A 107 -31.65 1.07 8.86
N GLU A 108 -32.27 0.97 7.68
CA GLU A 108 -31.64 1.31 6.40
C GLU A 108 -31.80 2.81 6.12
N HIS A 109 -30.70 3.46 5.76
CA HIS A 109 -30.60 4.89 5.47
C HIS A 109 -29.95 5.11 4.12
N GLU A 110 -30.25 6.25 3.50
CA GLU A 110 -29.60 6.73 2.29
C GLU A 110 -28.67 7.91 2.60
N LEU A 111 -27.52 7.95 1.92
CA LEU A 111 -26.61 9.08 1.95
C LEU A 111 -26.17 9.42 0.53
N ARG A 112 -26.48 10.64 0.08
CA ARG A 112 -26.14 11.11 -1.26
C ARG A 112 -24.85 11.92 -1.27
N ALA A 113 -24.04 11.72 -2.30
CA ALA A 113 -22.75 12.38 -2.48
C ALA A 113 -22.41 12.52 -3.96
N ARG A 114 -21.56 13.50 -4.31
CA ARG A 114 -21.04 13.65 -5.69
C ARG A 114 -20.07 12.53 -6.08
N TYR A 115 -19.36 11.99 -5.09
CA TYR A 115 -18.37 10.94 -5.22
C TYR A 115 -18.47 9.97 -4.05
N VAL A 116 -18.39 8.68 -4.34
CA VAL A 116 -18.27 7.59 -3.38
C VAL A 116 -16.89 6.96 -3.55
N ILE A 117 -16.15 6.78 -2.45
CA ILE A 117 -14.82 6.14 -2.46
C ILE A 117 -14.90 4.83 -1.70
N ASP A 118 -14.75 3.72 -2.40
CA ASP A 118 -14.68 2.41 -1.78
C ASP A 118 -13.27 2.17 -1.23
N SER A 119 -13.18 2.22 0.10
CA SER A 119 -12.01 1.91 0.91
C SER A 119 -12.24 0.71 1.84
N THR A 120 -13.21 -0.15 1.51
CA THR A 120 -13.64 -1.29 2.36
C THR A 120 -12.70 -2.49 2.34
N GLY A 121 -11.57 -2.36 1.67
CA GLY A 121 -10.49 -3.33 1.65
C GLY A 121 -10.82 -4.63 0.91
N HIS A 122 -10.17 -5.73 1.30
CA HIS A 122 -10.25 -7.02 0.60
C HIS A 122 -11.68 -7.52 0.39
N GLY A 123 -12.53 -7.33 1.40
CA GLY A 123 -13.93 -7.75 1.42
C GLY A 123 -14.90 -6.85 0.65
N SER A 124 -14.39 -5.91 -0.17
CA SER A 124 -15.24 -4.99 -0.93
C SER A 124 -16.33 -5.72 -1.72
N ARG A 125 -17.57 -5.28 -1.49
CA ARG A 125 -18.76 -5.69 -2.24
C ARG A 125 -19.09 -4.74 -3.40
N MET A 126 -18.45 -3.58 -3.43
CA MET A 126 -18.68 -2.51 -4.40
C MET A 126 -17.70 -2.58 -5.59
N ALA A 127 -16.55 -3.26 -5.43
CA ALA A 127 -15.54 -3.40 -6.49
C ALA A 127 -16.12 -3.94 -7.81
N ARG A 128 -17.11 -4.84 -7.72
CA ARG A 128 -17.80 -5.43 -8.88
C ARG A 128 -18.62 -4.45 -9.72
N ALA A 129 -19.07 -3.34 -9.11
CA ALA A 129 -19.79 -2.29 -9.83
C ALA A 129 -18.84 -1.51 -10.75
N VAL A 130 -17.56 -1.43 -10.37
CA VAL A 130 -16.52 -0.72 -11.12
C VAL A 130 -15.89 -1.59 -12.20
N GLY A 131 -15.58 -2.85 -11.86
CA GLY A 131 -14.87 -3.76 -12.74
C GLY A 131 -14.79 -5.18 -12.19
N GLN A 132 -14.09 -6.05 -12.91
CA GLN A 132 -13.90 -7.44 -12.51
C GLN A 132 -12.58 -7.60 -11.76
N ARG A 133 -12.62 -8.23 -10.58
CA ARG A 133 -11.42 -8.60 -9.84
C ARG A 133 -10.70 -9.73 -10.58
N GLN A 134 -9.44 -9.49 -10.92
CA GLN A 134 -8.55 -10.41 -11.61
C GLN A 134 -7.46 -10.87 -10.65
N TYR A 135 -7.51 -12.15 -10.28
CA TYR A 135 -6.52 -12.74 -9.36
C TYR A 135 -5.21 -13.02 -10.09
N SER A 136 -4.10 -12.89 -9.37
CA SER A 136 -2.78 -13.21 -9.91
C SER A 136 -2.68 -14.70 -10.22
N GLU A 137 -2.14 -15.03 -11.39
CA GLU A 137 -1.77 -16.41 -11.73
C GLU A 137 -0.42 -16.81 -11.12
N VAL A 138 0.44 -15.82 -10.82
CA VAL A 138 1.80 -16.02 -10.32
C VAL A 138 1.83 -16.03 -8.79
N PHE A 139 1.14 -15.09 -8.15
CA PHE A 139 1.14 -14.95 -6.69
C PHE A 139 -0.11 -15.62 -6.10
N ARG A 140 -0.10 -16.95 -6.04
CA ARG A 140 -1.19 -17.72 -5.42
C ARG A 140 -0.75 -18.24 -4.07
N ASN A 141 -0.86 -17.36 -3.06
CA ASN A 141 -0.36 -17.63 -1.72
C ASN A 141 -1.48 -17.65 -0.68
N VAL A 142 -1.25 -18.40 0.40
CA VAL A 142 -2.05 -18.42 1.63
C VAL A 142 -1.18 -18.00 2.78
N ALA A 143 -1.69 -17.09 3.60
CA ALA A 143 -1.02 -16.60 4.79
C ALA A 143 -1.73 -17.12 6.05
N GLY A 144 -1.01 -17.77 6.94
CA GLY A 144 -1.46 -18.12 8.28
C GLY A 144 -0.64 -17.37 9.33
N TYR A 145 -1.28 -16.72 10.30
CA TYR A 145 -0.55 -15.90 11.26
C TYR A 145 -1.23 -15.76 12.62
N GLY A 146 -0.43 -15.47 13.63
CA GLY A 146 -0.87 -15.22 14.99
C GLY A 146 0.06 -14.26 15.71
N TYR A 147 -0.08 -14.23 17.04
CA TYR A 147 0.70 -13.34 17.89
C TYR A 147 1.35 -14.12 19.02
N TRP A 148 2.56 -13.71 19.38
CA TRP A 148 3.33 -14.29 20.47
C TRP A 148 3.79 -13.21 21.43
N ARG A 149 3.93 -13.61 22.68
CA ARG A 149 4.57 -12.86 23.73
C ARG A 149 6.03 -13.25 23.85
N HIS A 150 6.93 -12.28 23.86
CA HIS A 150 8.32 -12.51 24.22
C HIS A 150 8.51 -12.26 25.73
N PRO A 151 9.24 -13.13 26.46
CA PRO A 151 9.42 -13.02 27.92
C PRO A 151 10.32 -11.84 28.30
N GLU A 152 11.23 -11.46 27.42
CA GLU A 152 12.11 -10.30 27.55
C GLU A 152 11.74 -9.24 26.52
N PRO A 153 11.95 -7.94 26.83
CA PRO A 153 11.81 -6.88 25.84
C PRO A 153 12.67 -7.17 24.59
N VAL A 154 12.06 -7.22 23.42
CA VAL A 154 12.72 -7.02 22.14
C VAL A 154 13.24 -5.58 22.15
N THR A 155 14.52 -5.42 22.48
CA THR A 155 15.17 -4.11 22.56
C THR A 155 15.42 -3.56 21.15
N ARG A 156 15.65 -2.25 21.07
CA ARG A 156 16.03 -1.58 19.81
C ARG A 156 17.37 -2.06 19.28
N GLU A 157 18.25 -2.52 20.18
CA GLU A 157 19.53 -3.16 19.89
C GLU A 157 19.35 -4.60 19.36
N ASN A 158 18.24 -5.26 19.73
CA ASN A 158 17.82 -6.58 19.25
C ASN A 158 16.84 -6.53 18.04
N VAL A 159 16.98 -5.48 17.20
CA VAL A 159 16.39 -5.35 15.86
C VAL A 159 14.85 -5.21 15.86
N GLY A 160 14.36 -3.97 15.96
CA GLY A 160 12.96 -3.60 15.68
C GLY A 160 12.52 -3.76 14.20
N ASP A 161 13.38 -4.32 13.37
CA ASP A 161 13.13 -4.54 11.95
C ASP A 161 12.27 -5.79 11.74
N ILE A 162 11.68 -5.88 10.54
CA ILE A 162 11.02 -7.11 10.10
C ILE A 162 12.10 -8.15 9.78
N LEU A 163 11.88 -9.40 10.20
CA LEU A 163 12.61 -10.57 9.69
C LEU A 163 11.70 -11.30 8.70
N CYS A 164 12.23 -11.60 7.53
CA CYS A 164 11.61 -12.47 6.53
C CYS A 164 12.54 -13.66 6.26
N GLU A 165 12.08 -14.88 6.51
CA GLU A 165 12.88 -16.10 6.35
C GLU A 165 12.20 -17.04 5.34
N ALA A 166 12.89 -17.31 4.24
CA ALA A 166 12.44 -18.25 3.22
C ALA A 166 12.69 -19.71 3.63
N PHE A 167 11.83 -20.61 3.14
CA PHE A 167 11.92 -22.06 3.26
C PHE A 167 11.24 -22.72 2.05
N ASP A 168 11.30 -24.04 1.92
CA ASP A 168 10.93 -24.73 0.67
C ASP A 168 9.49 -24.46 0.20
N GLU A 169 8.52 -24.41 1.11
CA GLU A 169 7.11 -24.18 0.76
C GLU A 169 6.69 -22.69 0.73
N GLY A 170 7.58 -21.77 1.09
CA GLY A 170 7.28 -20.34 1.14
C GLY A 170 8.22 -19.52 2.02
N TRP A 171 7.68 -18.64 2.85
CA TRP A 171 8.46 -17.81 3.75
C TRP A 171 7.66 -17.39 4.98
N ALA A 172 8.34 -16.95 6.02
CA ALA A 172 7.72 -16.52 7.26
C ALA A 172 8.18 -15.11 7.65
N TRP A 173 7.28 -14.34 8.25
CA TRP A 173 7.59 -13.04 8.83
C TRP A 173 7.68 -13.12 10.35
N HIS A 174 8.50 -12.24 10.92
CA HIS A 174 8.52 -11.91 12.34
C HIS A 174 8.59 -10.39 12.48
N ILE A 175 7.53 -9.80 13.05
CA ILE A 175 7.32 -8.35 13.17
C ILE A 175 7.15 -7.99 14.65
N PRO A 176 8.11 -7.29 15.28
CA PRO A 176 7.96 -6.80 16.65
C PRO A 176 7.00 -5.60 16.69
N LEU A 177 5.84 -5.76 17.34
CA LEU A 177 4.81 -4.72 17.44
C LEU A 177 4.97 -3.86 18.70
N SER A 178 5.49 -4.47 19.78
CA SER A 178 5.90 -3.81 21.01
C SER A 178 7.13 -4.54 21.58
N PRO A 179 7.74 -4.06 22.67
CA PRO A 179 8.83 -4.78 23.31
C PRO A 179 8.49 -6.23 23.66
N THR A 180 7.23 -6.57 23.92
CA THR A 180 6.86 -7.94 24.32
C THR A 180 5.87 -8.61 23.38
N LEU A 181 5.40 -7.95 22.33
CA LEU A 181 4.41 -8.48 21.39
C LEU A 181 5.01 -8.60 19.99
N VAL A 182 4.94 -9.80 19.42
CA VAL A 182 5.40 -10.07 18.05
C VAL A 182 4.27 -10.68 17.22
N SER A 183 4.15 -10.22 15.97
CA SER A 183 3.34 -10.86 14.94
C SER A 183 4.22 -11.81 14.13
N ILE A 184 3.80 -13.07 14.03
CA ILE A 184 4.52 -14.10 13.28
C ILE A 184 3.52 -14.79 12.36
N GLY A 185 3.91 -14.99 11.12
CA GLY A 185 3.07 -15.65 10.13
C GLY A 185 3.89 -16.31 9.04
N VAL A 186 3.25 -17.24 8.35
CA VAL A 186 3.80 -17.96 7.22
C VAL A 186 2.98 -17.61 5.98
N VAL A 187 3.68 -17.48 4.86
CA VAL A 187 3.12 -17.31 3.53
C VAL A 187 3.60 -18.49 2.71
N VAL A 188 2.66 -19.32 2.28
CA VAL A 188 2.96 -20.54 1.50
C VAL A 188 2.14 -20.57 0.23
N ASP A 189 2.61 -21.32 -0.75
CA ASP A 189 1.87 -21.56 -1.98
C ASP A 189 0.48 -22.16 -1.70
N SER A 190 -0.52 -21.73 -2.48
CA SER A 190 -1.92 -22.17 -2.41
C SER A 190 -2.11 -23.68 -2.51
N ARG A 191 -1.17 -24.43 -3.09
CA ARG A 191 -1.14 -25.91 -3.06
C ARG A 191 -1.10 -26.47 -1.64
N HIS A 192 -0.63 -25.68 -0.67
CA HIS A 192 -0.63 -26.03 0.75
C HIS A 192 -1.86 -25.52 1.52
N ALA A 193 -2.81 -24.86 0.86
CA ALA A 193 -4.02 -24.30 1.49
C ALA A 193 -4.81 -25.34 2.29
N GLY A 194 -4.83 -26.60 1.84
CA GLY A 194 -5.54 -27.70 2.50
C GLY A 194 -5.07 -27.96 3.94
N ARG A 195 -3.83 -27.60 4.29
CA ARG A 195 -3.33 -27.71 5.67
C ARG A 195 -4.03 -26.75 6.63
N PHE A 196 -4.52 -25.62 6.13
CA PHE A 196 -5.25 -24.63 6.93
C PHE A 196 -6.74 -24.94 7.07
N SER A 197 -7.23 -26.05 6.48
CA SER A 197 -8.63 -26.47 6.60
C SER A 197 -8.96 -27.10 7.95
N GLY A 198 -7.93 -27.58 8.68
CA GLY A 198 -8.04 -28.08 10.05
C GLY A 198 -7.74 -26.97 11.07
N ASP A 199 -6.95 -27.30 12.09
CA ASP A 199 -6.46 -26.28 13.02
C ASP A 199 -5.39 -25.40 12.33
N ALA A 200 -5.76 -24.15 12.06
CA ALA A 200 -4.86 -23.17 11.47
C ALA A 200 -3.59 -22.95 12.32
N ARG A 201 -3.68 -23.10 13.64
CA ARG A 201 -2.54 -22.98 14.55
C ARG A 201 -1.52 -24.10 14.32
N GLU A 202 -1.99 -25.34 14.20
CA GLU A 202 -1.16 -26.50 13.90
C GLU A 202 -0.45 -26.32 12.54
N ALA A 203 -1.18 -25.84 11.52
CA ALA A 203 -0.62 -25.57 10.21
C ALA A 203 0.48 -24.50 10.25
N VAL A 204 0.26 -23.39 10.97
CA VAL A 204 1.26 -22.33 11.15
C VAL A 204 2.49 -22.89 11.88
N ASP A 205 2.30 -23.55 13.02
CA ASP A 205 3.42 -24.09 13.81
C ASP A 205 4.24 -25.11 13.00
N PHE A 206 3.59 -25.96 12.20
CA PHE A 206 4.25 -26.90 11.29
C PHE A 206 5.22 -26.20 10.32
N PHE A 207 4.81 -25.10 9.71
CA PHE A 207 5.67 -24.36 8.78
C PHE A 207 6.76 -23.57 9.50
N LEU A 208 6.47 -22.99 10.67
CA LEU A 208 7.46 -22.24 11.46
C LEU A 208 8.63 -23.11 11.92
N GLN A 209 8.44 -24.43 12.11
CA GLN A 209 9.55 -25.34 12.43
C GLN A 209 10.62 -25.45 11.33
N ARG A 210 10.30 -25.06 10.09
CA ARG A 210 11.22 -25.05 8.94
C ARG A 210 12.05 -23.78 8.82
N CYS A 211 11.82 -22.82 9.71
CA CYS A 211 12.46 -21.51 9.71
C CYS A 211 13.45 -21.44 10.89
N PRO A 212 14.73 -21.81 10.73
CA PRO A 212 15.73 -21.80 11.81
C PRO A 212 15.77 -20.53 12.67
N MET A 213 15.76 -19.34 12.06
CA MET A 213 15.84 -18.09 12.83
C MET A 213 14.56 -17.85 13.61
N ILE A 214 13.40 -18.04 12.97
CA ILE A 214 12.10 -17.86 13.63
C ILE A 214 11.86 -18.92 14.70
N ARG A 215 12.24 -20.18 14.47
CA ARG A 215 12.21 -21.25 15.48
C ARG A 215 13.05 -20.88 16.70
N GLY A 216 14.23 -20.29 16.48
CA GLY A 216 15.08 -19.76 17.55
C GLY A 216 14.38 -18.66 18.36
N ALA A 217 13.72 -17.71 17.69
CA ALA A 217 12.93 -16.66 18.34
C ALA A 217 11.72 -17.24 19.13
N LEU A 218 11.07 -18.27 18.58
CA LEU A 218 9.91 -18.93 19.20
C LEU A 218 10.27 -19.74 20.45
N ALA A 219 11.51 -20.23 20.58
CA ALA A 219 11.93 -21.00 21.76
C ALA A 219 11.73 -20.23 23.08
N LYS A 220 11.88 -18.90 23.03
CA LYS A 220 11.66 -18.01 24.17
C LYS A 220 10.22 -17.52 24.25
N ALA A 221 9.55 -17.37 23.11
CA ALA A 221 8.22 -16.79 23.04
C ALA A 221 7.09 -17.74 23.50
N ARG A 222 5.91 -17.18 23.78
CA ARG A 222 4.70 -17.91 24.13
C ARG A 222 3.54 -17.46 23.25
N PRO A 223 2.80 -18.37 22.59
CA PRO A 223 1.69 -17.98 21.74
C PRO A 223 0.54 -17.37 22.53
N ILE A 224 -0.15 -16.42 21.92
CA ILE A 224 -1.39 -15.86 22.47
C ILE A 224 -2.55 -16.71 21.94
N GLY A 225 -3.02 -17.65 22.76
CA GLY A 225 -4.11 -18.57 22.41
C GLY A 225 -5.52 -17.97 22.51
N ASP A 226 -6.51 -18.72 22.05
CA ASP A 226 -7.93 -18.33 21.96
C ASP A 226 -8.56 -17.97 23.31
N GLY A 227 -8.04 -18.53 24.42
CA GLY A 227 -8.52 -18.26 25.77
C GLY A 227 -7.97 -16.97 26.42
N CYS A 228 -7.18 -16.17 25.69
CA CYS A 228 -6.61 -14.94 26.22
C CYS A 228 -7.70 -13.86 26.41
N ARG A 229 -8.03 -13.52 27.66
CA ARG A 229 -9.07 -12.53 27.99
C ARG A 229 -8.53 -11.12 28.21
N GLN A 230 -7.27 -11.01 28.62
CA GLN A 230 -6.49 -9.79 28.72
C GLN A 230 -5.04 -10.22 28.49
N ALA A 231 -4.40 -9.72 27.43
CA ALA A 231 -2.97 -9.89 27.35
C ALA A 231 -2.36 -8.98 28.43
N ASP A 232 -1.76 -9.51 29.49
CA ASP A 232 -0.95 -8.69 30.40
C ASP A 232 0.11 -7.96 29.55
N GLY A 233 0.07 -6.63 29.44
CA GLY A 233 0.92 -5.89 28.48
C GLY A 233 0.31 -5.64 27.08
N CYS A 234 -1.01 -5.82 26.91
CA CYS A 234 -1.75 -5.21 25.80
C CYS A 234 -1.67 -3.69 25.98
N ALA A 235 -0.88 -3.01 25.14
CA ALA A 235 -0.56 -1.59 25.31
C ALA A 235 -1.76 -0.64 25.18
N SER A 236 -2.96 -1.15 24.85
CA SER A 236 -4.16 -0.33 24.73
C SER A 236 -5.41 -1.02 25.26
N LYS A 237 -6.30 -0.26 25.91
CA LYS A 237 -7.67 -0.71 26.24
C LYS A 237 -8.47 -1.14 24.99
N LEU A 238 -8.07 -0.66 23.80
CA LEU A 238 -8.68 -1.02 22.51
C LEU A 238 -8.47 -2.49 22.13
N SER A 239 -7.34 -3.07 22.51
CA SER A 239 -6.96 -4.42 22.08
C SER A 239 -7.51 -5.54 22.96
N CYS A 240 -8.24 -5.18 24.03
CA CYS A 240 -8.94 -6.11 24.91
C CYS A 240 -10.34 -5.61 25.30
N ALA A 241 -11.07 -4.99 24.37
CA ALA A 241 -12.44 -4.56 24.63
C ALA A 241 -13.33 -5.78 24.93
N GLU A 242 -14.19 -5.66 25.96
CA GLU A 242 -15.26 -6.62 26.28
C GLU A 242 -14.80 -8.07 26.55
N GLY A 243 -13.60 -8.24 27.14
CA GLY A 243 -13.12 -9.56 27.57
C GLY A 243 -12.59 -10.46 26.45
N SER A 244 -12.43 -9.91 25.23
CA SER A 244 -11.82 -10.60 24.09
C SER A 244 -10.48 -9.94 23.72
N CYS A 245 -9.41 -10.73 23.63
CA CYS A 245 -8.11 -10.24 23.18
C CYS A 245 -8.05 -10.25 21.64
N ILE A 246 -7.86 -9.10 21.00
CA ILE A 246 -7.80 -9.02 19.52
C ILE A 246 -6.56 -9.73 18.93
N TYR A 247 -5.61 -10.12 19.77
CA TYR A 247 -4.42 -10.89 19.40
C TYR A 247 -4.59 -12.40 19.62
N ALA A 248 -5.69 -12.83 20.24
CA ALA A 248 -6.01 -14.23 20.39
C ALA A 248 -6.23 -14.89 19.02
N GLY A 249 -5.79 -16.14 18.95
CA GLY A 249 -6.06 -17.05 17.84
C GLY A 249 -5.22 -16.84 16.59
N THR A 250 -5.34 -17.82 15.70
CA THR A 250 -4.66 -17.85 14.40
C THR A 250 -5.61 -17.40 13.30
N ARG A 251 -5.12 -16.56 12.39
CA ARG A 251 -5.87 -16.04 11.25
C ARG A 251 -5.31 -16.62 9.96
N VAL A 252 -6.20 -16.92 9.02
CA VAL A 252 -5.85 -17.34 7.66
C VAL A 252 -6.34 -16.29 6.67
N ARG A 253 -5.52 -15.99 5.67
CA ARG A 253 -5.85 -15.13 4.53
C ARG A 253 -5.45 -15.84 3.25
N LYS A 254 -6.33 -15.84 2.27
CA LYS A 254 -6.16 -16.44 0.95
C LYS A 254 -6.66 -15.47 -0.11
N ASP A 255 -6.34 -15.74 -1.37
CA ASP A 255 -6.87 -15.02 -2.53
C ASP A 255 -6.70 -13.49 -2.38
N TYR A 256 -5.55 -13.07 -1.87
CA TYR A 256 -5.26 -11.65 -1.63
C TYR A 256 -4.55 -10.97 -2.80
N SER A 257 -3.87 -11.72 -3.67
CA SER A 257 -3.18 -11.13 -4.83
C SER A 257 -4.13 -10.93 -6.00
N TYR A 258 -4.52 -9.69 -6.28
CA TYR A 258 -5.42 -9.33 -7.38
C TYR A 258 -5.33 -7.87 -7.78
N THR A 259 -5.87 -7.56 -8.94
CA THR A 259 -6.19 -6.20 -9.38
C THR A 259 -7.61 -6.15 -9.94
N ASN A 260 -8.33 -5.06 -9.75
CA ASN A 260 -9.58 -4.83 -10.47
C ASN A 260 -9.30 -4.37 -11.91
N SER A 261 -10.16 -4.74 -12.86
CA SER A 261 -10.00 -4.38 -14.28
C SER A 261 -10.20 -2.89 -14.57
N ARG A 262 -10.85 -2.17 -13.64
CA ARG A 262 -10.97 -0.70 -13.58
C ARG A 262 -10.91 -0.24 -12.14
N PHE A 263 -10.42 0.97 -11.90
CA PHE A 263 -10.38 1.55 -10.55
C PHE A 263 -11.44 2.62 -10.33
N TRP A 264 -12.17 3.03 -11.37
CA TRP A 264 -13.28 3.95 -11.23
C TRP A 264 -14.35 3.82 -12.34
N ILE A 265 -15.52 4.37 -12.04
CA ILE A 265 -16.64 4.70 -12.95
C ILE A 265 -17.19 6.08 -12.52
N PRO A 266 -18.06 6.75 -13.30
CA PRO A 266 -18.61 8.03 -12.90
C PRO A 266 -19.23 7.99 -11.48
N GLY A 267 -18.70 8.82 -10.59
CA GLY A 267 -19.15 8.93 -9.19
C GLY A 267 -18.63 7.86 -8.21
N LEU A 268 -17.87 6.85 -8.65
CA LEU A 268 -17.31 5.82 -7.75
C LEU A 268 -15.85 5.48 -8.10
N ALA A 269 -14.97 5.44 -7.10
CA ALA A 269 -13.60 4.95 -7.25
C ALA A 269 -13.19 3.99 -6.13
N LEU A 270 -12.26 3.08 -6.44
CA LEU A 270 -11.72 2.07 -5.53
C LEU A 270 -10.31 2.45 -5.08
N ILE A 271 -10.02 2.35 -3.78
CA ILE A 271 -8.66 2.58 -3.25
C ILE A 271 -8.22 1.48 -2.28
N GLY A 272 -6.91 1.28 -2.15
CA GLY A 272 -6.33 0.23 -1.30
C GLY A 272 -6.77 -1.17 -1.75
N ASP A 273 -6.94 -2.08 -0.80
CA ASP A 273 -7.27 -3.47 -1.09
C ASP A 273 -8.65 -3.65 -1.78
N ALA A 274 -9.51 -2.62 -1.82
CA ALA A 274 -10.73 -2.67 -2.63
C ALA A 274 -10.39 -2.71 -4.13
N ALA A 275 -9.32 -2.03 -4.54
CA ALA A 275 -8.85 -1.94 -5.91
C ALA A 275 -7.85 -3.05 -6.28
N CYS A 276 -6.78 -3.19 -5.49
CA CYS A 276 -5.72 -4.15 -5.77
C CYS A 276 -4.89 -4.48 -4.52
N PHE A 277 -4.28 -5.67 -4.51
CA PHE A 277 -3.29 -6.09 -3.51
C PHE A 277 -2.30 -7.06 -4.15
N ILE A 278 -1.06 -7.03 -3.67
CA ILE A 278 0.07 -7.77 -4.26
C ILE A 278 0.44 -8.96 -3.39
N ASP A 279 1.35 -8.76 -2.44
CA ASP A 279 1.92 -9.76 -1.55
C ASP A 279 2.57 -9.02 -0.37
N PRO A 280 2.57 -9.59 0.85
CA PRO A 280 3.03 -8.86 2.03
C PRO A 280 4.56 -8.73 2.17
N VAL A 281 5.40 -9.40 1.37
CA VAL A 281 6.86 -9.49 1.62
C VAL A 281 7.57 -8.13 1.78
N PHE A 282 7.15 -7.10 1.03
CA PHE A 282 7.71 -5.75 1.13
C PHE A 282 6.87 -4.79 1.97
N SER A 283 5.84 -5.26 2.65
CA SER A 283 4.97 -4.43 3.50
C SER A 283 4.35 -3.21 2.78
N SER A 284 4.06 -3.31 1.48
CA SER A 284 3.64 -2.18 0.63
C SER A 284 2.16 -1.82 0.71
N GLY A 285 1.31 -2.66 1.32
CA GLY A 285 -0.16 -2.46 1.31
C GLY A 285 -0.62 -1.11 1.85
N ILE A 286 -0.11 -0.68 3.03
CA ILE A 286 -0.46 0.64 3.61
C ILE A 286 -0.01 1.78 2.68
N HIS A 287 1.18 1.65 2.09
CA HIS A 287 1.72 2.65 1.16
C HIS A 287 0.84 2.76 -0.09
N LEU A 288 0.45 1.64 -0.70
CA LEU A 288 -0.45 1.61 -1.86
C LEU A 288 -1.81 2.23 -1.54
N ALA A 289 -2.38 1.93 -0.37
CA ALA A 289 -3.64 2.52 0.07
C ALA A 289 -3.54 4.06 0.23
N GLN A 290 -2.46 4.54 0.87
CA GLN A 290 -2.22 5.98 1.03
C GLN A 290 -1.92 6.69 -0.29
N HIS A 291 -1.16 6.06 -1.18
CA HIS A 291 -0.89 6.57 -2.51
C HIS A 291 -2.19 6.71 -3.31
N ALA A 292 -3.03 5.68 -3.32
CA ALA A 292 -4.33 5.70 -3.98
C ALA A 292 -5.25 6.79 -3.40
N ALA A 293 -5.30 6.92 -2.07
CA ALA A 293 -6.04 7.98 -1.39
C ALA A 293 -5.59 9.37 -1.86
N LEU A 294 -4.27 9.62 -1.92
CA LEU A 294 -3.74 10.88 -2.44
C LEU A 294 -4.15 11.15 -3.89
N GLN A 295 -4.00 10.17 -4.78
CA GLN A 295 -4.34 10.36 -6.19
C GLN A 295 -5.84 10.60 -6.40
N VAL A 296 -6.72 9.88 -5.67
CA VAL A 296 -8.17 10.09 -5.81
C VAL A 296 -8.62 11.42 -5.18
N THR A 297 -8.00 11.85 -4.07
CA THR A 297 -8.24 13.18 -3.50
C THR A 297 -7.87 14.29 -4.49
N ARG A 298 -6.74 14.16 -5.19
CA ARG A 298 -6.34 15.10 -6.27
C ARG A 298 -7.37 15.12 -7.39
N ALA A 299 -7.82 13.96 -7.85
CA ALA A 299 -8.83 13.87 -8.89
C ALA A 299 -10.14 14.55 -8.49
N ILE A 300 -10.65 14.27 -7.28
CA ILE A 300 -11.86 14.87 -6.73
C ILE A 300 -11.70 16.39 -6.61
N ASN A 301 -10.64 16.87 -5.93
CA ASN A 301 -10.46 18.30 -5.69
C ASN A 301 -10.32 19.10 -6.98
N THR A 302 -9.58 18.57 -7.96
CA THR A 302 -9.39 19.21 -9.28
C THR A 302 -10.71 19.29 -10.04
N THR A 303 -11.52 18.22 -9.99
CA THR A 303 -12.83 18.19 -10.64
C THR A 303 -13.81 19.14 -9.96
N LEU A 304 -13.87 19.15 -8.61
CA LEU A 304 -14.74 20.04 -7.84
C LEU A 304 -14.36 21.52 -8.00
N ALA A 305 -13.08 21.83 -8.26
CA ALA A 305 -12.61 23.17 -8.56
C ALA A 305 -12.89 23.61 -10.02
N GLY A 306 -13.39 22.71 -10.88
CA GLY A 306 -13.62 22.98 -12.30
C GLY A 306 -12.34 23.14 -13.12
N ALA A 307 -11.19 22.73 -12.60
CA ALA A 307 -9.89 22.93 -13.25
C ALA A 307 -9.62 21.93 -14.38
N ALA A 308 -10.25 20.75 -14.34
CA ALA A 308 -10.20 19.75 -15.41
C ALA A 308 -11.45 18.87 -15.37
N SER A 309 -11.69 18.14 -16.46
CA SER A 309 -12.83 17.21 -16.54
C SER A 309 -12.65 16.02 -15.58
N GLU A 310 -13.77 15.49 -15.09
CA GLU A 310 -13.80 14.29 -14.23
C GLU A 310 -13.05 13.13 -14.90
N ARG A 311 -13.34 12.89 -16.18
CA ARG A 311 -12.71 11.82 -16.96
C ARG A 311 -11.19 11.92 -16.94
N ARG A 312 -10.63 13.10 -17.27
CA ARG A 312 -9.17 13.31 -17.27
C ARG A 312 -8.57 13.07 -15.88
N CYS A 313 -9.22 13.60 -14.84
CA CYS A 313 -8.75 13.49 -13.46
C CYS A 313 -8.70 12.04 -12.98
N PHE A 314 -9.76 11.26 -13.25
CA PHE A 314 -9.85 9.88 -12.79
C PHE A 314 -9.06 8.89 -13.68
N GLU A 315 -8.89 9.16 -14.98
CA GLU A 315 -7.94 8.44 -15.83
C GLU A 315 -6.50 8.58 -15.29
N GLU A 316 -6.10 9.79 -14.85
CA GLU A 316 -4.77 10.01 -14.24
C GLU A 316 -4.61 9.33 -12.87
N PHE A 317 -5.67 9.34 -12.05
CA PHE A 317 -5.70 8.58 -10.79
C PHE A 317 -5.45 7.09 -11.05
N GLU A 318 -6.19 6.48 -11.98
CA GLU A 318 -6.05 5.07 -12.30
C GLU A 318 -4.66 4.77 -12.88
N ARG A 319 -4.15 5.61 -13.81
CA ARG A 319 -2.82 5.47 -14.40
C ARG A 319 -1.73 5.44 -13.34
N ARG A 320 -1.68 6.45 -12.46
CA ARG A 320 -0.65 6.55 -11.41
C ARG A 320 -0.71 5.40 -10.42
N TYR A 321 -1.91 5.02 -10.00
CA TYR A 321 -2.07 3.92 -9.06
C TYR A 321 -1.66 2.58 -9.68
N ARG A 322 -2.02 2.33 -10.95
CA ARG A 322 -1.57 1.14 -11.69
C ARG A 322 -0.06 1.09 -11.86
N LEU A 323 0.58 2.21 -12.17
CA LEU A 323 2.03 2.28 -12.29
C LEU A 323 2.70 1.88 -10.97
N GLU A 324 2.28 2.48 -9.84
CA GLU A 324 2.83 2.13 -8.52
C GLU A 324 2.62 0.64 -8.19
N TYR A 325 1.43 0.10 -8.45
CA TYR A 325 1.15 -1.33 -8.28
C TYR A 325 2.07 -2.20 -9.14
N LEU A 326 2.25 -1.86 -10.43
CA LEU A 326 3.07 -2.62 -11.37
C LEU A 326 4.55 -2.62 -10.95
N PHE A 327 5.08 -1.49 -10.47
CA PHE A 327 6.45 -1.42 -9.95
C PHE A 327 6.70 -2.46 -8.85
N PHE A 328 5.80 -2.52 -7.85
CA PHE A 328 5.91 -3.51 -6.79
C PHE A 328 5.74 -4.94 -7.30
N CYS A 329 4.79 -5.20 -8.21
CA CYS A 329 4.59 -6.53 -8.80
C CYS A 329 5.82 -7.03 -9.57
N THR A 330 6.41 -6.17 -10.41
CA THR A 330 7.57 -6.53 -11.23
C THR A 330 8.78 -6.82 -10.36
N PHE A 331 9.01 -5.99 -9.35
CA PHE A 331 10.11 -6.21 -8.43
C PHE A 331 9.91 -7.46 -7.54
N LEU A 332 8.68 -7.67 -7.08
CA LEU A 332 8.32 -8.87 -6.33
C LEU A 332 8.62 -10.14 -7.10
N ARG A 333 8.29 -10.16 -8.40
CA ARG A 333 8.60 -11.28 -9.28
C ARG A 333 10.11 -11.56 -9.33
N ALA A 334 10.92 -10.51 -9.51
CA ALA A 334 12.37 -10.64 -9.48
C ALA A 334 12.86 -11.20 -8.13
N PHE A 335 12.32 -10.69 -7.02
CA PHE A 335 12.72 -11.09 -5.67
C PHE A 335 12.40 -12.54 -5.34
N TYR A 336 11.23 -13.05 -5.73
CA TYR A 336 10.92 -14.48 -5.60
C TYR A 336 11.85 -15.35 -6.47
N GLN A 337 12.28 -14.87 -7.65
CA GLN A 337 13.25 -15.58 -8.48
C GLN A 337 14.65 -15.62 -7.88
N MET A 338 15.03 -14.63 -7.05
CA MET A 338 16.31 -14.62 -6.32
C MET A 338 16.51 -15.85 -5.45
N ASN A 339 15.41 -16.42 -4.93
CA ASN A 339 15.48 -17.64 -4.11
C ASN A 339 15.92 -18.88 -4.91
N GLN A 340 15.88 -18.81 -6.24
CA GLN A 340 16.32 -19.87 -7.15
C GLN A 340 17.68 -19.55 -7.80
N SER A 341 17.93 -18.26 -8.13
CA SER A 341 19.18 -17.79 -8.74
C SER A 341 19.43 -16.31 -8.42
N GLU A 342 20.57 -16.02 -7.76
CA GLU A 342 20.99 -14.65 -7.44
C GLU A 342 21.26 -13.81 -8.70
N GLU A 343 21.90 -14.38 -9.73
CA GLU A 343 22.30 -13.67 -10.96
C GLU A 343 21.10 -13.10 -11.75
N HIS A 344 19.99 -13.83 -11.80
CA HIS A 344 18.77 -13.39 -12.49
C HIS A 344 18.05 -12.23 -11.79
N TYR A 345 18.15 -12.14 -10.45
CA TYR A 345 17.57 -11.04 -9.67
C TYR A 345 18.33 -9.74 -9.87
N PHE A 346 19.66 -9.77 -9.72
CA PHE A 346 20.49 -8.58 -9.87
C PHE A 346 20.34 -7.97 -11.26
N TRP A 347 20.36 -8.80 -12.31
CA TRP A 347 20.13 -8.34 -13.68
C TRP A 347 18.75 -7.70 -13.91
N GLN A 348 17.70 -8.17 -13.23
CA GLN A 348 16.36 -7.56 -13.34
C GLN A 348 16.26 -6.26 -12.52
N ALA A 349 16.85 -6.20 -11.33
CA ALA A 349 16.83 -5.03 -10.44
C ALA A 349 17.55 -3.81 -11.07
N SER A 350 18.77 -3.97 -11.60
CA SER A 350 19.52 -2.87 -12.24
C SER A 350 18.77 -2.31 -13.46
N ARG A 351 18.04 -3.17 -14.18
CA ARG A 351 17.38 -2.84 -15.45
C ARG A 351 15.99 -2.21 -15.28
N LEU A 352 15.41 -2.25 -14.07
CA LEU A 352 14.10 -1.66 -13.75
C LEU A 352 14.20 -0.21 -13.26
N LEU A 353 15.35 0.21 -12.73
CA LEU A 353 15.54 1.54 -12.13
C LEU A 353 16.50 2.42 -12.93
N ALA A 354 16.61 2.16 -14.24
CA ALA A 354 17.35 2.95 -15.22
C ALA A 354 18.80 3.29 -14.82
N GLY A 355 19.50 2.36 -14.13
CA GLY A 355 20.92 2.55 -13.78
C GLY A 355 21.20 3.66 -12.76
N VAL A 356 20.20 4.13 -12.02
CA VAL A 356 20.42 5.12 -10.94
C VAL A 356 20.81 4.37 -9.67
N GLY A 357 22.11 4.23 -9.44
CA GLY A 357 22.68 3.60 -8.24
C GLY A 357 23.00 2.10 -8.38
N ASN A 358 23.54 1.50 -7.32
CA ASN A 358 23.78 0.05 -7.28
C ASN A 358 22.48 -0.72 -6.97
N ASP A 359 22.41 -2.02 -7.29
CA ASP A 359 21.18 -2.85 -7.17
C ASP A 359 20.57 -2.83 -5.77
N ARG A 360 21.42 -2.72 -4.77
CA ARG A 360 21.03 -2.67 -3.36
C ARG A 360 20.32 -1.37 -3.02
N GLU A 361 20.86 -0.24 -3.44
CA GLU A 361 20.24 1.08 -3.28
C GLU A 361 18.88 1.16 -4.01
N SER A 362 18.85 0.60 -5.22
CA SER A 362 17.65 0.42 -6.03
C SER A 362 16.55 -0.37 -5.31
N PHE A 363 16.91 -1.51 -4.71
CA PHE A 363 16.02 -2.30 -3.84
C PHE A 363 15.51 -1.47 -2.64
N VAL A 364 16.42 -0.81 -1.92
CA VAL A 364 16.06 -0.06 -0.70
C VAL A 364 15.14 1.12 -1.03
N ARG A 365 15.35 1.80 -2.16
CA ARG A 365 14.47 2.88 -2.62
C ARG A 365 13.05 2.39 -2.86
N LEU A 366 12.88 1.22 -3.47
CA LEU A 366 11.58 0.63 -3.70
C LEU A 366 10.90 0.23 -2.38
N VAL A 367 11.59 -0.53 -1.53
CA VAL A 367 11.04 -0.98 -0.24
C VAL A 367 10.91 0.16 0.78
N SER A 368 11.35 1.36 0.42
CA SER A 368 11.07 2.61 1.14
C SER A 368 9.77 3.31 0.69
N GLY A 369 9.11 2.79 -0.36
CA GLY A 369 7.95 3.41 -1.01
C GLY A 369 8.31 4.52 -2.00
N GLY A 370 9.52 4.47 -2.56
CA GLY A 370 10.08 5.47 -3.47
C GLY A 370 9.89 5.18 -4.97
N ALA A 371 9.09 4.18 -5.35
CA ALA A 371 8.99 3.67 -6.72
C ALA A 371 8.73 4.77 -7.76
N THR A 372 7.73 5.61 -7.53
CA THR A 372 7.39 6.75 -8.41
C THR A 372 8.03 8.07 -8.01
N ARG A 373 8.66 8.17 -6.83
CA ARG A 373 9.32 9.42 -6.39
C ARG A 373 10.56 9.77 -7.23
N GLY A 374 11.21 8.78 -7.83
CA GLY A 374 12.39 9.00 -8.68
C GLY A 374 12.09 9.37 -10.12
N ALA A 375 11.07 8.75 -10.70
CA ALA A 375 10.63 9.04 -12.07
C ALA A 375 9.99 10.43 -12.22
N LEU A 376 9.65 11.09 -11.10
CA LEU A 376 9.05 12.43 -11.05
C LEU A 376 10.08 13.56 -10.88
N VAL A 377 11.38 13.24 -10.73
CA VAL A 377 12.44 14.24 -10.53
C VAL A 377 13.38 14.21 -11.75
N HIS A 378 13.16 15.17 -12.65
CA HIS A 378 14.05 15.71 -13.70
C HIS A 378 14.83 14.71 -14.57
N ASP A 379 14.24 14.32 -15.73
CA ASP A 379 14.89 14.07 -17.04
C ASP A 379 13.93 13.30 -17.99
N ASP A 380 14.12 13.43 -19.31
CA ASP A 380 13.46 12.68 -20.39
C ASP A 380 13.51 11.13 -20.19
N SER A 381 14.36 10.66 -19.29
CA SER A 381 14.42 9.26 -18.83
C SER A 381 13.16 8.79 -18.08
N GLY A 382 12.40 9.68 -17.42
CA GLY A 382 11.14 9.33 -16.75
C GLY A 382 10.03 8.90 -17.71
N LEU A 383 9.92 9.58 -18.85
CA LEU A 383 8.98 9.23 -19.94
C LEU A 383 9.40 7.92 -20.63
N LYS A 384 10.70 7.73 -20.89
CA LYS A 384 11.23 6.47 -21.45
C LYS A 384 11.03 5.29 -20.50
N LEU A 385 11.09 5.51 -19.18
CA LEU A 385 10.82 4.48 -18.18
C LEU A 385 9.32 4.12 -18.13
N GLU A 386 8.43 5.12 -18.19
CA GLU A 386 6.98 4.89 -18.29
C GLU A 386 6.61 4.10 -19.56
N GLU A 387 7.12 4.49 -20.73
CA GLU A 387 6.92 3.78 -22.00
C GLU A 387 7.48 2.35 -21.95
N ALA A 388 8.71 2.18 -21.44
CA ALA A 388 9.32 0.86 -21.29
C ALA A 388 8.56 -0.04 -20.31
N LEU A 389 7.93 0.51 -19.26
CA LEU A 389 7.13 -0.25 -18.30
C LEU A 389 5.75 -0.61 -18.83
N VAL A 390 5.11 0.27 -19.61
CA VAL A 390 3.86 -0.01 -20.32
C VAL A 390 4.07 -1.10 -21.38
N ASP A 391 5.14 -0.99 -22.17
CA ASP A 391 5.54 -2.02 -23.13
C ASP A 391 5.93 -3.33 -22.43
N ARG A 392 6.60 -3.28 -21.27
CA ARG A 392 6.98 -4.47 -20.49
C ARG A 392 5.82 -5.12 -19.74
N ALA A 393 4.85 -4.37 -19.22
CA ALA A 393 3.62 -4.93 -18.67
C ALA A 393 2.84 -5.66 -19.78
N THR A 394 2.91 -5.12 -21.00
CA THR A 394 2.38 -5.77 -22.21
C THR A 394 3.20 -7.01 -22.60
N LEU A 395 4.53 -7.00 -22.48
CA LEU A 395 5.42 -8.13 -22.78
C LEU A 395 5.35 -9.26 -21.73
N LEU A 396 5.24 -8.91 -20.45
CA LEU A 396 5.13 -9.85 -19.32
C LEU A 396 3.78 -10.59 -19.31
N ASN A 397 2.74 -10.00 -19.91
CA ASN A 397 1.46 -10.66 -20.23
C ASN A 397 1.50 -11.44 -21.56
N ARG A 398 2.57 -11.33 -22.37
CA ARG A 398 2.72 -12.00 -23.67
C ARG A 398 3.60 -13.25 -23.64
N ILE A 399 4.18 -13.63 -22.50
CA ILE A 399 4.84 -14.94 -22.38
C ILE A 399 3.75 -16.00 -22.27
N PRO A 400 3.62 -16.94 -23.23
CA PRO A 400 2.50 -17.86 -23.27
C PRO A 400 2.56 -18.87 -22.12
N LEU A 401 1.50 -18.93 -21.31
CA LEU A 401 1.03 -20.18 -20.72
C LEU A 401 -0.07 -20.70 -21.66
N ALA A 402 -0.04 -21.97 -22.00
CA ALA A 402 -0.89 -22.57 -23.02
C ALA A 402 -2.39 -22.23 -22.82
N GLY A 403 -3.04 -21.70 -23.87
CA GLY A 403 -4.49 -21.44 -23.92
C GLY A 403 -4.84 -19.97 -24.16
N GLU A 404 -4.91 -19.58 -25.43
CA GLU A 404 -5.11 -18.21 -25.93
C GLU A 404 -6.48 -17.59 -25.57
N ARG A 405 -6.50 -16.29 -25.17
CA ARG A 405 -7.43 -15.22 -25.68
C ARG A 405 -7.48 -13.87 -24.92
N ILE A 406 -6.65 -13.59 -23.90
CA ILE A 406 -6.79 -12.35 -23.10
C ILE A 406 -5.93 -11.15 -23.60
N ASN A 407 -5.01 -11.35 -24.54
CA ASN A 407 -3.93 -10.38 -24.82
C ASN A 407 -4.25 -9.16 -25.73
N ALA A 408 -5.39 -9.13 -26.44
CA ALA A 408 -5.65 -8.08 -27.43
C ALA A 408 -6.30 -6.79 -26.87
N VAL A 409 -7.06 -6.89 -25.77
CA VAL A 409 -7.89 -5.77 -25.28
C VAL A 409 -7.08 -4.77 -24.43
N LEU A 410 -5.99 -5.22 -23.78
CA LEU A 410 -5.14 -4.36 -22.96
C LEU A 410 -4.11 -3.58 -23.81
N ALA A 411 -3.59 -4.19 -24.88
CA ALA A 411 -2.60 -3.55 -25.76
C ALA A 411 -3.20 -2.44 -26.64
N ASP A 412 -4.46 -2.56 -27.07
CA ASP A 412 -5.09 -1.56 -27.95
C ASP A 412 -5.66 -0.35 -27.16
N LYS A 413 -5.93 -0.52 -25.85
CA LYS A 413 -6.40 0.57 -24.96
C LYS A 413 -5.29 1.40 -24.32
N LEU A 414 -4.04 0.96 -24.40
CA LEU A 414 -2.86 1.66 -23.88
C LEU A 414 -2.15 2.54 -24.93
N LYS A 415 -2.81 2.85 -26.07
CA LYS A 415 -2.37 3.96 -26.94
C LYS A 415 -2.58 5.29 -26.19
N LEU A 416 -1.62 5.59 -25.33
CA LEU A 416 -1.51 6.81 -24.54
C LEU A 416 -1.16 7.96 -25.49
N PRO A 417 -1.97 9.04 -25.59
CA PRO A 417 -1.45 10.28 -26.13
C PRO A 417 -0.40 10.82 -25.13
N LEU A 418 0.87 10.80 -25.55
CA LEU A 418 1.92 11.62 -24.94
C LEU A 418 1.43 13.06 -24.96
N TYR A 419 1.37 13.72 -23.81
CA TYR A 419 0.99 15.12 -23.74
C TYR A 419 2.07 15.98 -24.40
N SER A 420 1.68 16.75 -25.41
CA SER A 420 2.49 17.78 -26.07
C SER A 420 2.65 19.07 -25.26
N ASP A 421 2.05 19.17 -24.07
CA ASP A 421 1.80 20.47 -23.40
C ASP A 421 2.51 20.63 -22.04
N GLY A 422 3.70 20.07 -21.88
CA GLY A 422 4.78 20.61 -21.03
C GLY A 422 4.58 20.80 -19.51
N LEU A 423 3.47 20.42 -18.90
CA LEU A 423 3.25 20.60 -17.46
C LEU A 423 3.72 19.38 -16.64
N SER A 424 4.99 19.41 -16.21
CA SER A 424 5.48 18.50 -15.16
C SER A 424 5.01 18.99 -13.78
N CYS A 425 4.28 18.16 -13.05
CA CYS A 425 3.56 18.51 -11.83
C CYS A 425 4.40 18.24 -10.56
N SER A 426 5.72 18.49 -10.59
CA SER A 426 6.63 18.25 -9.46
C SER A 426 6.73 19.46 -8.51
N GLU A 427 6.61 20.69 -9.02
CA GLU A 427 6.64 21.91 -8.18
C GLU A 427 5.33 22.16 -7.40
N TYR A 428 4.23 21.52 -7.79
CA TYR A 428 2.91 21.69 -7.15
C TYR A 428 2.68 20.81 -5.91
N ASP A 429 3.55 19.85 -5.61
CA ASP A 429 3.29 18.84 -4.57
C ASP A 429 3.32 19.38 -3.13
N LEU A 430 3.87 20.58 -2.90
CA LEU A 430 3.99 21.19 -1.57
C LEU A 430 3.08 22.42 -1.34
N GLU A 431 2.75 23.19 -2.39
CA GLU A 431 2.04 24.47 -2.24
C GLU A 431 0.52 24.33 -2.03
N TRP A 432 -0.08 23.19 -2.38
CA TRP A 432 -1.52 22.96 -2.24
C TRP A 432 -2.00 22.73 -0.79
N PHE A 433 -1.09 22.44 0.14
CA PHE A 433 -1.43 21.95 1.49
C PHE A 433 -1.00 22.87 2.63
N GLU A 434 -0.46 24.07 2.37
CA GLU A 434 -0.30 25.07 3.45
C GLU A 434 -1.67 25.64 3.87
N PRO A 435 -2.04 25.56 5.16
CA PRO A 435 -3.28 26.16 5.67
C PRO A 435 -3.26 27.69 5.42
N GLY A 436 -4.08 28.16 4.48
CA GLY A 436 -4.24 29.58 4.16
C GLY A 436 -3.82 29.97 2.73
N ARG A 437 -2.79 29.34 2.14
CA ARG A 437 -2.33 29.68 0.78
C ARG A 437 -3.21 29.07 -0.32
N GLY A 438 -3.79 27.89 -0.10
CA GLY A 438 -4.74 27.29 -1.05
C GLY A 438 -5.96 28.17 -1.35
N ARG A 439 -6.43 28.97 -0.37
CA ARG A 439 -7.53 29.93 -0.58
C ARG A 439 -7.08 31.19 -1.33
N GLN A 440 -5.85 31.65 -1.14
CA GLN A 440 -5.31 32.83 -1.83
C GLN A 440 -4.99 32.53 -3.29
N LEU A 441 -4.51 31.32 -3.63
CA LEU A 441 -4.27 30.90 -5.00
C LEU A 441 -5.57 30.87 -5.82
N VAL A 442 -6.64 30.32 -5.24
CA VAL A 442 -7.97 30.29 -5.85
C VAL A 442 -8.55 31.71 -6.02
N ALA A 443 -8.39 32.58 -5.01
CA ALA A 443 -8.88 33.96 -5.09
C ALA A 443 -8.10 34.85 -6.08
N GLY A 444 -6.79 34.62 -6.24
CA GLY A 444 -5.93 35.34 -7.18
C GLY A 444 -6.19 34.93 -8.64
N VAL A 445 -6.41 33.64 -8.87
CA VAL A 445 -6.71 33.08 -10.21
C VAL A 445 -8.09 33.51 -10.72
N LEU A 446 -9.08 33.70 -9.83
CA LEU A 446 -10.43 34.13 -10.18
C LEU A 446 -10.55 35.62 -10.52
N ARG A 447 -9.67 36.50 -10.00
CA ARG A 447 -9.75 37.95 -10.26
C ARG A 447 -9.12 38.40 -11.58
N ALA A 448 -8.28 37.57 -12.21
CA ALA A 448 -7.37 38.06 -13.24
C ALA A 448 -7.86 37.92 -14.69
N GLY A 449 -9.03 37.34 -15.00
CA GLY A 449 -9.70 37.45 -16.31
C GLY A 449 -8.91 37.16 -17.61
N LEU A 450 -7.69 36.60 -17.54
CA LEU A 450 -6.78 36.48 -18.68
C LEU A 450 -6.68 35.03 -19.20
N SER A 451 -6.40 34.92 -20.50
CA SER A 451 -6.30 33.64 -21.22
C SER A 451 -5.03 32.86 -20.83
N GLY A 452 -5.05 31.53 -21.00
CA GLY A 452 -4.04 30.60 -20.45
C GLY A 452 -2.59 30.84 -20.92
N THR A 453 -2.39 31.44 -22.08
CA THR A 453 -1.08 31.74 -22.67
C THR A 453 -0.46 33.02 -22.10
N GLU A 454 -1.26 34.00 -21.70
CA GLU A 454 -0.78 35.27 -21.11
C GLU A 454 -0.29 35.07 -19.66
N LYS A 455 -0.79 34.03 -18.97
CA LYS A 455 -0.39 33.67 -17.59
C LYS A 455 1.05 33.21 -17.48
N ILE A 456 1.60 32.61 -18.54
CA ILE A 456 2.97 32.07 -18.55
C ILE A 456 4.00 33.19 -18.75
N ALA A 457 3.72 34.14 -19.65
CA ALA A 457 4.61 35.26 -19.91
C ALA A 457 4.75 36.21 -18.69
N ALA A 458 3.64 36.49 -17.99
CA ALA A 458 3.66 37.37 -16.82
C ALA A 458 4.33 36.74 -15.58
N PHE A 459 4.35 35.41 -15.47
CA PHE A 459 4.99 34.70 -14.36
C PHE A 459 6.52 34.58 -14.56
N VAL A 460 6.98 34.37 -15.79
CA VAL A 460 8.40 34.29 -16.13
C VAL A 460 9.09 35.66 -16.00
N GLN A 461 8.42 36.77 -16.33
CA GLN A 461 8.99 38.11 -16.19
C GLN A 461 9.15 38.62 -14.74
N ARG A 462 8.53 37.98 -13.74
CA ARG A 462 8.66 38.40 -12.32
C ARG A 462 9.80 37.70 -11.57
N ARG A 463 10.56 36.83 -12.23
CA ARG A 463 11.68 36.07 -11.62
C ARG A 463 13.04 36.25 -12.32
N SER A 464 13.13 37.16 -13.29
CA SER A 464 14.37 37.86 -13.66
C SER A 464 14.45 39.17 -12.89
#